data_AF-A0A6C2U8L3-F1
#
_entry.id   AF-A0A6C2U8L3-F1
#
_cell.length_a   1.000
_cell.length_b   1.000
_cell.length_c   1.000
_cell.angle_alpha   90.00
_cell.angle_beta   90.00
_cell.angle_gamma   90.00
#
_symmetry.space_group_name_H-M   'P 1'
#
loop_
_entity.id
_entity.type
_entity.pdbx_description
1 polymer ?
#
loop_
_entity_poly.entity_id
_entity_poly.type
_entity_poly.pdbx_seq_one_letter_code
_entity_poly.pdbx_strand_id
1 'polypeptide(L)'
;MKFSSFRYPRVLRGIYGYPRFSELLQDTMGPDFDQFAHALARKSGWRVQASGNTALNLLGISTQIPAQALYLSDGPLKNIRDWQADTAL
;
A
#
# COMPACT_ATOMS: atom_id res chain seq x y z
N MET A 1 29.77 -8.84 -7.96
CA MET A 1 28.33 -8.54 -8.09
C MET A 1 27.58 -9.08 -6.88
N LYS A 2 26.96 -8.24 -6.06
CA LYS A 2 26.04 -8.70 -5.01
C LYS A 2 24.69 -8.97 -5.66
N PHE A 3 24.31 -10.23 -5.80
CA PHE A 3 22.93 -10.58 -6.08
C PHE A 3 22.12 -10.34 -4.81
N SER A 4 21.46 -9.18 -4.74
CA SER A 4 20.44 -8.92 -3.74
C SER A 4 19.29 -9.91 -3.97
N SER A 5 19.15 -10.89 -3.09
CA SER A 5 17.98 -11.76 -3.01
C SER A 5 16.72 -10.90 -2.89
N PHE A 6 15.80 -11.01 -3.84
CA PHE A 6 14.51 -10.32 -3.79
C PHE A 6 13.65 -10.98 -2.70
N ARG A 7 13.70 -10.43 -1.48
CA ARG A 7 12.78 -10.82 -0.40
C ARG A 7 11.49 -10.04 -0.57
N TYR A 8 10.38 -10.75 -0.72
CA TYR A 8 9.04 -10.17 -0.74
C TYR A 8 8.63 -9.84 0.70
N PRO A 9 8.55 -8.57 1.12
CA PRO A 9 8.13 -8.23 2.46
C PRO A 9 6.67 -8.64 2.64
N ARG A 10 6.39 -9.38 3.72
CA ARG A 10 5.04 -9.77 4.07
C ARG A 10 4.38 -8.61 4.81
N VAL A 11 3.44 -7.93 4.16
CA VAL A 11 2.74 -6.77 4.74
C VAL A 11 1.66 -7.23 5.73
N LEU A 12 0.91 -8.27 5.35
CA LEU A 12 -0.06 -8.96 6.20
C LEU A 12 -0.05 -10.45 5.87
N ARG A 13 -0.59 -11.31 6.75
CA ARG A 13 -0.77 -12.73 6.41
C ARG A 13 -1.56 -12.87 5.11
N GLY A 14 -0.97 -13.42 4.05
CA GLY A 14 -1.62 -13.57 2.74
C GLY A 14 -1.64 -12.30 1.87
N ILE A 15 -0.93 -11.23 2.25
CA ILE A 15 -0.67 -10.06 1.40
C ILE A 15 0.84 -9.81 1.40
N TYR A 16 1.45 -9.93 0.23
CA TYR A 16 2.90 -9.77 0.03
C TYR A 16 3.17 -8.57 -0.85
N GLY A 17 4.17 -7.77 -0.49
CA GLY A 17 4.64 -6.66 -1.31
C GLY A 17 5.58 -7.18 -2.40
N TYR A 18 5.45 -6.61 -3.60
CA TYR A 18 6.48 -6.71 -4.63
C TYR A 18 7.31 -5.42 -4.57
N PRO A 19 8.52 -5.44 -3.96
CA PRO A 19 9.31 -4.23 -3.86
C PRO A 19 9.65 -3.74 -5.27
N ARG A 20 9.51 -2.45 -5.53
CA ARG A 20 9.93 -1.83 -6.79
C ARG A 20 11.11 -0.93 -6.50
N PHE A 21 12.18 -1.03 -7.26
CA PHE A 21 13.29 -0.11 -7.13
C PHE A 21 13.00 1.18 -7.89
N SER A 22 13.28 2.34 -7.28
CA SER A 22 13.20 3.64 -7.93
C SER A 22 14.59 4.14 -8.30
N GLU A 23 14.85 4.31 -9.58
CA GLU A 23 16.10 4.90 -10.07
C GLU A 23 16.25 6.38 -9.63
N LEU A 24 15.13 7.10 -9.46
CA LEU A 24 15.15 8.49 -9.01
C LEU A 24 15.60 8.61 -7.56
N LEU A 25 15.09 7.72 -6.69
CA LEU A 25 15.37 7.73 -5.25
C LEU A 25 16.59 6.88 -4.90
N GLN A 26 17.10 6.08 -5.85
CA GLN A 26 18.14 5.07 -5.63
C GLN A 26 17.81 4.13 -4.46
N ASP A 27 16.52 3.82 -4.27
CA ASP A 27 16.03 3.04 -3.14
C ASP A 27 14.80 2.20 -3.53
N THR A 28 14.48 1.22 -2.68
CA THR A 28 13.29 0.39 -2.78
C THR A 28 12.06 1.19 -2.36
N MET A 29 11.08 1.29 -3.25
CA MET A 29 9.80 1.93 -2.95
C MET A 29 9.02 1.12 -1.93
N GLY A 30 8.42 1.85 -0.99
CA GLY A 30 7.41 1.30 -0.10
C GLY A 30 6.19 0.74 -0.86
N PRO A 31 5.32 0.00 -0.17
CA PRO A 31 4.11 -0.54 -0.78
C PRO A 31 3.20 0.60 -1.24
N ASP A 32 2.59 0.42 -2.40
CA ASP A 32 1.54 1.29 -2.91
C ASP A 32 0.27 1.09 -2.08
N PHE A 33 -0.20 2.17 -1.44
CA PHE A 33 -1.35 2.14 -0.54
C PHE A 33 -2.67 1.79 -1.26
N ASP A 34 -2.83 2.18 -2.53
CA ASP A 34 -4.03 1.87 -3.33
C ASP A 34 -4.05 0.37 -3.67
N GLN A 35 -2.91 -0.16 -4.14
CA GLN A 35 -2.76 -1.60 -4.37
C GLN A 35 -2.98 -2.40 -3.09
N PHE A 36 -2.48 -1.92 -1.96
CA PHE A 36 -2.68 -2.56 -0.66
C PHE A 36 -4.17 -2.55 -0.25
N ALA A 37 -4.86 -1.41 -0.37
CA ALA A 37 -6.29 -1.30 -0.05
C ALA A 37 -7.12 -2.28 -0.88
N HIS A 38 -6.85 -2.36 -2.19
CA HIS A 38 -7.53 -3.30 -3.08
C HIS A 38 -7.16 -4.77 -2.80
N ALA A 39 -5.91 -5.09 -2.47
CA ALA A 39 -5.51 -6.43 -2.09
C ALA A 39 -6.19 -6.87 -0.78
N LEU A 40 -6.31 -5.96 0.19
CA LEU A 40 -7.03 -6.21 1.44
C LEU A 40 -8.52 -6.45 1.20
N ALA A 41 -9.15 -5.65 0.34
CA ALA A 41 -10.54 -5.82 -0.07
C ALA A 41 -10.79 -7.19 -0.70
N ARG A 42 -9.94 -7.59 -1.66
CA ARG A 42 -10.00 -8.91 -2.31
C ARG A 42 -9.88 -10.06 -1.31
N LYS A 43 -8.93 -9.98 -0.38
CA LYS A 43 -8.71 -11.00 0.65
C LYS A 43 -9.89 -11.15 1.61
N SER A 44 -10.58 -10.05 1.91
CA SER A 44 -11.66 -10.00 2.88
C SER A 44 -13.06 -10.17 2.27
N GLY A 45 -13.17 -10.07 0.94
CA GLY A 45 -14.46 -10.05 0.25
C GLY A 45 -15.18 -8.70 0.35
N TRP A 46 -14.47 -7.63 0.69
CA TRP A 46 -15.02 -6.28 0.84
C TRP A 46 -14.89 -5.48 -0.45
N ARG A 47 -15.66 -4.41 -0.53
CA ARG A 47 -15.47 -3.32 -1.48
C ARG A 47 -14.79 -2.16 -0.77
N VAL A 48 -13.87 -1.51 -1.46
CA VAL A 48 -13.18 -0.31 -0.97
C VAL A 48 -13.31 0.81 -1.99
N GLN A 49 -13.47 2.03 -1.51
CA GLN A 49 -13.48 3.24 -2.33
C GLN A 49 -12.61 4.31 -1.69
N ALA A 50 -11.76 4.97 -2.47
CA ALA A 50 -10.99 6.12 -2.00
C ALA A 50 -11.94 7.26 -1.60
N SER A 51 -11.55 8.05 -0.61
CA SER A 51 -12.33 9.19 -0.13
C SER A 51 -11.45 10.40 0.17
N GLY A 52 -12.08 11.57 0.32
CA GLY A 52 -11.41 12.84 0.63
C GLY A 52 -10.26 13.17 -0.32
N ASN A 53 -9.15 13.65 0.23
CA ASN A 53 -7.98 14.06 -0.55
C ASN A 53 -7.35 12.90 -1.33
N THR A 54 -7.48 11.66 -0.85
CA THR A 54 -7.02 10.48 -1.58
C THR A 54 -7.81 10.28 -2.86
N ALA A 55 -9.14 10.42 -2.81
CA ALA A 55 -9.97 10.36 -4.01
C ALA A 55 -9.64 11.50 -4.98
N LEU A 56 -9.50 12.73 -4.49
CA LEU A 56 -9.17 13.88 -5.35
C LEU A 56 -7.84 13.70 -6.07
N ASN A 57 -6.84 13.15 -5.37
CA ASN A 57 -5.53 12.89 -5.95
C ASN A 57 -5.58 11.75 -6.98
N LEU A 58 -6.22 10.62 -6.64
CA LEU A 58 -6.36 9.48 -7.56
C LEU A 58 -7.18 9.81 -8.81
N LEU A 59 -8.20 10.67 -8.68
CA LEU A 59 -9.03 11.11 -9.81
C LEU A 59 -8.38 12.22 -10.65
N GLY A 60 -7.21 12.72 -10.27
CA GLY A 60 -6.52 13.81 -10.98
C GLY A 60 -7.18 15.18 -10.82
N ILE A 61 -8.12 15.33 -9.87
CA ILE A 61 -8.78 16.60 -9.55
C ILE A 61 -7.82 17.50 -8.74
N SER A 62 -6.89 16.90 -8.01
CA SER A 62 -5.88 17.60 -7.22
C SER A 62 -4.49 16.97 -7.39
N THR A 63 -3.46 17.81 -7.43
CA THR A 63 -2.05 17.39 -7.41
C THR A 63 -1.52 17.20 -5.98
N GLN A 64 -2.32 17.51 -4.97
CA GLN A 64 -1.91 17.41 -3.57
C GLN A 64 -1.70 15.95 -3.18
N ILE A 65 -0.51 15.64 -2.65
CA ILE A 65 -0.20 14.33 -2.09
C ILE A 65 -0.83 14.24 -0.69
N PRO A 66 -1.76 13.32 -0.43
CA PRO A 66 -2.42 13.21 0.87
C PRO A 66 -1.43 12.68 1.93
N ALA A 67 -1.40 13.32 3.10
CA ALA A 67 -0.59 12.85 4.23
C ALA A 67 -1.10 11.53 4.83
N GLN A 68 -2.40 11.25 4.66
CA GLN A 68 -3.04 10.01 5.07
C GLN A 68 -3.92 9.48 3.94
N ALA A 69 -3.76 8.20 3.61
CA ALA A 69 -4.59 7.55 2.60
C ALA A 69 -5.92 7.09 3.23
N LEU A 70 -7.04 7.66 2.78
CA LEU A 70 -8.37 7.37 3.32
C LEU A 70 -9.21 6.56 2.33
N TYR A 71 -9.67 5.40 2.80
CA TYR A 71 -10.57 4.52 2.06
C TYR A 71 -11.78 4.17 2.92
N LEU A 72 -12.95 4.11 2.30
CA LEU A 72 -14.19 3.60 2.87
C LEU A 72 -14.35 2.14 2.46
N SER A 73 -14.81 1.29 3.39
CA SER A 73 -15.16 -0.10 3.12
C SER A 73 -16.54 -0.46 3.63
N ASP A 74 -17.15 -1.48 3.03
CA ASP A 74 -18.43 -2.07 3.47
C ASP A 74 -18.24 -3.17 4.54
N GLY A 75 -16.98 -3.39 4.97
CA GLY A 75 -16.62 -4.39 5.97
C GLY A 75 -16.79 -3.92 7.42
N PRO A 76 -16.69 -4.84 8.40
CA PRO A 76 -16.67 -4.50 9.81
C PRO A 76 -15.49 -3.58 10.16
N LEU A 77 -15.70 -2.70 11.15
CA LEU A 77 -14.65 -1.87 11.73
C LEU A 77 -13.51 -2.75 12.25
N LYS A 78 -12.34 -2.62 11.62
CA LYS A 78 -11.16 -3.41 11.93
C LYS A 78 -9.91 -2.55 11.96
N ASN A 79 -9.27 -2.48 13.11
CA ASN A 79 -7.95 -1.87 13.25
C ASN A 79 -6.88 -2.91 12.91
N ILE A 80 -6.08 -2.62 11.89
CA ILE A 80 -4.94 -3.45 11.50
C ILE A 80 -3.68 -2.75 11.98
N ARG A 81 -3.05 -3.28 13.03
CA ARG A 81 -1.83 -2.71 13.64
C ARG A 81 -0.55 -3.44 13.22
N ASP A 82 -0.68 -4.62 12.65
CA ASP A 82 0.46 -5.53 12.38
C ASP A 82 1.23 -5.18 11.09
N TRP A 83 1.34 -3.90 10.75
CA TRP A 83 2.10 -3.46 9.59
C TRP A 83 3.60 -3.66 9.85
N GLN A 84 4.15 -4.77 9.36
CA GLN A 84 5.58 -5.06 9.37
C GLN A 84 6.15 -4.69 8.00
N ALA A 85 6.54 -3.43 7.82
CA ALA A 85 7.50 -3.11 6.78
C ALA A 85 8.85 -3.57 7.31
N ASP A 86 9.27 -4.80 6.99
CA ASP A 86 10.65 -5.24 7.22
C ASP A 86 11.56 -4.20 6.55
N THR A 87 12.13 -3.33 7.37
CA THR A 87 13.00 -2.24 6.95
C THR A 87 14.36 -2.89 6.82
N ALA A 88 14.71 -3.34 5.62
CA ALA A 88 16.04 -3.84 5.33
C ALA A 88 17.01 -2.65 5.36
N LEU A 89 17.79 -2.55 6.44
CA LEU A 89 19.15 -2.00 6.39
C LEU A 89 20.06 -2.99 5.67
#